data_AF-A0A959FU45-F1
#
_entry.id   AF-A0A959FU45-F1
#
_cell.length_a   1.000
_cell.length_b   1.000
_cell.length_c   1.000
_cell.angle_alpha   90.00
_cell.angle_beta   90.00
_cell.angle_gamma   90.00
#
_symmetry.space_group_name_H-M   'P 1'
#
loop_
_entity.id
_entity.type
_entity.pdbx_description
1 polymer ?
#
loop_
_entity_poly.entity_id
_entity_poly.type
_entity_poly.pdbx_seq_one_letter_code
_entity_poly.pdbx_strand_id
1 'polypeptide(L)'
;MLHTGALFKNNQHTETPVDEKGLLDTLIREGTSAFSPKTFYQELAARGIQYGPAFQGVQEIWQRDGEALARIYLPEILQDDAGGYLVHPAFLDACLQAIAAVPGAATEGGLFMPVGCRRIRLYSKPGQLVWSRVTLLAAPQSGAGIFEADIRVYNEQQELLLELLGFQLQRISKGTSSLFSRSDTWLYHLQWQPQEWPVLPPSSDTTRNWLILVDEEGLGAALATRLEADGDRCTIRSSSEGLEEILDAVAGPIHGIVYLWGLSIPAQALDARDTTQAMHRLGHNGLLLLVQALSKRPAFMPRLWLVTRGAQAVSPGEAIAVEQSTLWGLGKVISFELPELKCQRIDLDPSQDAGTVLPVLHRQLLTESPEDQIAFRSEERYVLRLLPFGAEVASRPVPAALRPDATYLITGGLGGLGLATASWMVTQGVRHLVLLGRSAPSTE
;
A
#
# COMPACT_ATOMS: atom_id res chain seq x y z
N MET A 1 1.14 -9.34 9.37
CA MET A 1 1.76 -8.18 8.69
C MET A 1 1.52 -6.95 9.56
N LEU A 2 2.54 -6.45 10.24
CA LEU A 2 2.48 -5.13 10.90
C LEU A 2 2.54 -4.08 9.79
N HIS A 3 1.44 -3.40 9.52
CA HIS A 3 1.41 -2.28 8.58
C HIS A 3 2.03 -1.06 9.26
N THR A 4 3.16 -0.57 8.75
CA THR A 4 3.90 0.54 9.35
C THR A 4 3.39 1.87 8.81
N GLY A 5 2.27 2.34 9.36
CA GLY A 5 1.81 3.73 9.18
C GLY A 5 2.54 4.73 10.09
N ALA A 6 3.52 4.27 10.88
CA ALA A 6 4.29 5.09 11.80
C ALA A 6 5.75 5.20 11.32
N LEU A 7 6.25 6.44 11.27
CA LEU A 7 7.65 6.78 11.03
C LEU A 7 8.53 6.10 12.11
N PHE A 8 9.36 5.13 11.71
CA PHE A 8 10.46 4.68 12.57
C PHE A 8 11.47 5.83 12.69
N LYS A 9 11.37 6.63 13.75
CA LYS A 9 12.42 7.58 14.09
C LYS A 9 13.59 6.79 14.65
N ASN A 10 14.73 6.84 13.95
CA ASN A 10 16.00 6.35 14.46
C ASN A 10 16.46 7.26 15.61
N ASN A 11 15.92 7.04 16.80
CA ASN A 11 16.39 7.71 18.01
C ASN A 11 17.63 6.96 18.49
N GLN A 12 18.81 7.53 18.22
CA GLN A 12 20.10 7.07 18.78
C GLN A 12 20.20 7.40 20.28
N HIS A 13 19.24 6.98 21.09
CA HIS A 13 19.40 6.99 22.54
C HIS A 13 20.12 5.70 22.95
N THR A 14 21.39 5.84 23.33
CA THR A 14 22.22 4.81 23.95
C THR A 14 21.77 4.58 25.39
N GLU A 15 20.60 3.96 25.58
CA GLU A 15 20.31 3.26 26.83
C GLU A 15 20.95 1.87 26.74
N THR A 16 21.94 1.62 27.60
CA THR A 16 22.56 0.31 27.72
C THR A 16 21.52 -0.71 28.19
N PRO A 17 21.40 -1.87 27.53
CA PRO A 17 20.50 -2.93 28.00
C PRO A 17 20.87 -3.37 29.42
N VAL A 18 19.88 -3.74 30.22
CA VAL A 18 20.10 -4.35 31.53
C VAL A 18 20.72 -5.73 31.30
N ASP A 19 21.93 -5.98 31.84
CA ASP A 19 22.63 -7.27 31.73
C ASP A 19 21.90 -8.32 32.58
N GLU A 20 21.18 -9.23 31.93
CA GLU A 20 20.40 -10.32 32.56
C GLU A 20 21.14 -11.67 32.49
N LYS A 21 22.47 -11.69 32.68
CA LYS A 21 23.26 -12.93 32.67
C LYS A 21 22.74 -13.99 33.64
N GLY A 22 22.58 -15.21 33.13
CA GLY A 22 22.12 -16.38 33.87
C GLY A 22 20.60 -16.50 33.97
N LEU A 23 19.85 -15.53 33.42
CA LEU A 23 18.40 -15.56 33.38
C LEU A 23 17.88 -16.70 32.51
N LEU A 24 18.44 -16.90 31.31
CA LEU A 24 17.97 -17.96 30.40
C LEU A 24 18.17 -19.35 31.02
N ASP A 25 19.32 -19.57 31.66
CA ASP A 25 19.61 -20.84 32.35
C ASP A 25 18.62 -21.10 33.50
N THR A 26 18.25 -20.04 34.21
CA THR A 26 17.24 -20.11 35.28
C THR A 26 15.87 -20.44 34.71
N LEU A 27 15.46 -19.79 33.62
CA LEU A 27 14.18 -20.04 32.93
C LEU A 27 14.11 -21.46 32.33
N ILE A 28 15.22 -21.97 31.80
CA ILE A 28 15.31 -23.34 31.28
C ILE A 28 15.21 -24.36 32.43
N ARG A 29 15.84 -24.08 33.58
CA ARG A 29 15.82 -24.98 34.76
C ARG A 29 14.48 -24.99 35.47
N GLU A 30 13.82 -23.83 35.56
CA GLU A 30 12.54 -23.66 36.27
C GLU A 30 11.32 -23.88 35.38
N GLY A 31 11.48 -23.73 34.07
CA GLY A 31 10.43 -23.92 33.08
C GLY A 31 10.19 -25.41 32.79
N THR A 32 8.97 -25.73 32.39
CA THR A 32 8.67 -27.07 31.88
C THR A 32 8.94 -27.11 30.38
N SER A 33 9.71 -28.10 29.92
CA SER A 33 9.86 -28.35 28.48
C SER A 33 8.50 -28.79 27.94
N ALA A 34 7.91 -27.97 27.07
CA ALA A 34 6.50 -28.09 26.76
C ALA A 34 6.23 -28.83 25.45
N PHE A 35 7.08 -28.66 24.43
CA PHE A 35 6.78 -29.17 23.08
C PHE A 35 8.03 -29.50 22.26
N SER A 36 7.88 -30.49 21.36
CA SER A 36 8.73 -30.59 20.17
C SER A 36 8.27 -29.56 19.11
N PRO A 37 9.15 -29.10 18.20
CA PRO A 37 8.76 -28.22 17.07
C PRO A 37 7.55 -28.72 16.30
N LYS A 38 7.53 -30.03 16.03
CA LYS A 38 6.46 -30.68 15.28
C LYS A 38 5.13 -30.56 16.01
N THR A 39 5.12 -30.81 17.32
CA THR A 39 3.90 -30.69 18.14
C THR A 39 3.41 -29.25 18.18
N PHE A 40 4.32 -28.29 18.34
CA PHE A 40 3.98 -26.86 18.39
C PHE A 40 3.27 -26.39 17.10
N TYR A 41 3.84 -26.68 15.92
CA TYR A 41 3.20 -26.31 14.66
C TYR A 41 1.92 -27.09 14.36
N GLN A 42 1.80 -28.34 14.83
CA GLN A 42 0.56 -29.11 14.74
C GLN A 42 -0.57 -28.49 15.57
N GLU A 43 -0.28 -28.00 16.78
CA GLU A 43 -1.27 -27.30 17.61
C GLU A 43 -1.69 -25.96 17.00
N LEU A 44 -0.75 -25.20 16.44
CA LEU A 44 -1.05 -23.97 15.71
C LEU A 44 -1.95 -24.25 14.49
N ALA A 45 -1.65 -25.30 13.72
CA ALA A 45 -2.46 -25.72 12.58
C ALA A 45 -3.87 -26.14 13.01
N ALA A 46 -4.01 -26.84 14.13
CA ALA A 46 -5.32 -27.20 14.70
C ALA A 46 -6.13 -25.98 15.15
N ARG A 47 -5.46 -24.85 15.46
CA ARG A 47 -6.08 -23.54 15.75
C ARG A 47 -6.33 -22.70 14.48
N GLY A 48 -6.01 -23.21 13.30
CA GLY A 48 -6.22 -22.55 12.01
C GLY A 48 -5.04 -21.68 11.52
N ILE A 49 -3.88 -21.77 12.17
CA ILE A 49 -2.66 -21.04 11.78
C ILE A 49 -1.69 -22.02 11.10
N GLN A 50 -1.55 -21.91 9.79
CA GLN A 50 -0.62 -22.74 9.01
C GLN A 50 0.64 -21.96 8.66
N TYR A 51 1.79 -22.41 9.17
CA TYR A 51 3.10 -21.85 8.86
C TYR A 51 3.83 -22.72 7.83
N GLY A 52 4.27 -22.11 6.73
CA GLY A 52 5.13 -22.76 5.74
C GLY A 52 6.58 -22.91 6.23
N PRO A 53 7.43 -23.66 5.53
CA PRO A 53 8.80 -24.00 5.97
C PRO A 53 9.67 -22.78 6.36
N ALA A 54 9.55 -21.67 5.63
CA ALA A 54 10.26 -20.42 5.94
C ALA A 54 9.88 -19.80 7.29
N PHE A 55 8.70 -20.10 7.82
CA PHE A 55 8.19 -19.56 9.08
C PHE A 55 8.31 -20.55 10.24
N GLN A 56 8.90 -21.73 10.02
CA GLN A 56 9.05 -22.76 11.04
C GLN A 56 10.42 -22.69 11.75
N GLY A 57 10.73 -21.54 12.36
CA GLY A 57 12.02 -21.30 13.03
C GLY A 57 12.16 -21.86 14.45
N VAL A 58 11.05 -22.04 15.18
CA VAL A 58 11.04 -22.54 16.57
C VAL A 58 11.58 -23.97 16.68
N GLN A 59 12.59 -24.16 17.53
CA GLN A 59 13.29 -25.44 17.77
C GLN A 59 12.97 -26.07 19.13
N GLU A 60 12.88 -25.27 20.18
CA GLU A 60 12.59 -25.76 21.53
C GLU A 60 11.79 -24.69 22.28
N ILE A 61 10.88 -25.13 23.17
CA ILE A 61 10.04 -24.23 23.96
C ILE A 61 10.00 -24.68 25.43
N TRP A 62 10.15 -23.71 26.33
CA TRP A 62 9.95 -23.83 27.76
C TRP A 62 8.83 -22.89 28.19
N GLN A 63 8.03 -23.34 29.16
CA GLN A 63 6.86 -22.62 29.64
C GLN A 63 6.86 -22.44 31.14
N ARG A 64 6.30 -21.32 31.58
CA ARG A 64 5.99 -20.97 32.97
C ARG A 64 4.71 -20.14 33.01
N ASP A 65 4.05 -20.03 34.16
CA ASP A 65 2.86 -19.20 34.29
C ASP A 65 3.11 -17.76 33.81
N GLY A 66 2.37 -17.34 32.77
CA GLY A 66 2.48 -16.02 32.17
C GLY A 66 3.72 -15.78 31.29
N GLU A 67 4.54 -16.81 31.03
CA GLU A 67 5.79 -16.67 30.30
C GLU A 67 6.15 -17.88 29.43
N ALA A 68 6.83 -17.63 28.30
CA ALA A 68 7.43 -18.67 27.48
C ALA A 68 8.81 -18.26 27.01
N LEU A 69 9.70 -19.23 26.86
CA LEU A 69 11.01 -19.07 26.25
C LEU A 69 11.09 -20.03 25.06
N ALA A 70 11.53 -19.54 23.91
CA ALA A 70 11.72 -20.34 22.71
C ALA A 70 13.14 -20.20 22.17
N ARG A 71 13.75 -21.31 21.78
CA ARG A 71 14.97 -21.33 20.99
C ARG A 71 14.59 -21.34 19.52
N ILE A 72 15.14 -20.41 18.74
CA ILE A 72 14.70 -20.14 17.37
C ILE A 72 15.91 -20.12 16.45
N TYR A 73 15.79 -20.81 15.32
CA TYR A 73 16.81 -20.89 14.29
C TYR A 73 16.32 -20.24 13.01
N LEU A 74 17.20 -19.54 12.30
CA LEU A 74 16.95 -18.96 10.98
C LEU A 74 16.92 -20.09 9.94
N PRO A 75 15.76 -20.41 9.35
CA PRO A 75 15.67 -21.49 8.37
C PRO A 75 16.64 -21.29 7.18
N GLU A 76 17.25 -22.37 6.70
CA GLU A 76 18.25 -22.33 5.61
C GLU A 76 17.73 -21.63 4.36
N ILE A 77 16.45 -21.85 4.02
CA ILE A 77 15.77 -21.22 2.87
C ILE A 77 15.75 -19.69 2.90
N LEU A 78 16.04 -19.07 4.06
CA LEU A 78 16.07 -17.63 4.24
C LEU A 78 17.48 -17.04 4.32
N GLN A 79 18.52 -17.87 4.37
CA GLN A 79 19.89 -17.39 4.61
C GLN A 79 20.41 -16.51 3.48
N ASP A 80 20.06 -16.82 2.23
CA ASP A 80 20.51 -16.05 1.06
C ASP A 80 19.88 -14.65 0.99
N ASP A 81 18.64 -14.48 1.49
CA ASP A 81 17.89 -13.21 1.46
C ASP A 81 18.01 -12.39 2.76
N ALA A 82 18.46 -13.01 3.86
CA ALA A 82 18.59 -12.36 5.17
C ALA A 82 19.57 -11.16 5.19
N GLY A 83 20.45 -11.04 4.19
CA GLY A 83 21.40 -9.94 4.05
C GLY A 83 20.73 -8.56 3.92
N GLY A 84 19.58 -8.50 3.24
CA GLY A 84 18.86 -7.25 2.96
C GLY A 84 18.07 -6.67 4.13
N TYR A 85 17.95 -7.41 5.24
CA TYR A 85 17.13 -7.03 6.38
C TYR A 85 17.96 -6.79 7.65
N LEU A 86 17.48 -5.87 8.49
CA LEU A 86 17.97 -5.73 9.87
C LEU A 86 17.60 -6.96 10.69
N VAL A 87 16.37 -7.45 10.54
CA VAL A 87 15.88 -8.75 11.02
C VAL A 87 14.95 -9.30 9.95
N HIS A 88 15.17 -10.53 9.47
CA HIS A 88 14.33 -11.12 8.43
C HIS A 88 12.87 -11.28 8.94
N PRO A 89 11.83 -10.86 8.19
CA PRO A 89 10.45 -10.84 8.69
C PRO A 89 9.92 -12.20 9.18
N ALA A 90 10.21 -13.28 8.46
CA ALA A 90 9.80 -14.63 8.87
C ALA A 90 10.56 -15.13 10.12
N PHE A 91 11.80 -14.68 10.31
CA PHE A 91 12.58 -15.00 11.51
C PHE A 91 12.08 -14.20 12.72
N LEU A 92 11.74 -12.92 12.51
CA LEU A 92 11.06 -12.11 13.52
C LEU A 92 9.71 -12.73 13.89
N ASP A 93 8.91 -13.17 12.92
CA ASP A 93 7.64 -13.83 13.18
C ASP A 93 7.80 -15.08 14.03
N ALA A 94 8.83 -15.90 13.77
CA ALA A 94 9.16 -17.05 14.62
C ALA A 94 9.43 -16.66 16.09
N CYS A 95 10.03 -15.47 16.35
CA CYS A 95 10.15 -14.93 17.72
C CYS A 95 8.80 -14.60 18.34
N LEU A 96 7.84 -14.11 17.56
CA LEU A 96 6.49 -13.79 18.05
C LEU A 96 5.67 -15.07 18.32
N GLN A 97 5.90 -16.13 17.56
CA GLN A 97 5.15 -17.39 17.68
C GLN A 97 5.23 -17.99 19.10
N ALA A 98 6.32 -17.76 19.83
CA ALA A 98 6.49 -18.19 21.22
C ALA A 98 5.34 -17.72 22.16
N ILE A 99 4.62 -16.66 21.80
CA ILE A 99 3.41 -16.21 22.53
C ILE A 99 2.34 -17.30 22.59
N ALA A 100 2.19 -18.09 21.52
CA ALA A 100 1.20 -19.17 21.45
C ALA A 100 1.46 -20.31 22.43
N ALA A 101 2.68 -20.38 22.96
CA ALA A 101 3.10 -21.31 23.98
C ALA A 101 2.96 -20.77 25.41
N VAL A 102 2.61 -19.51 25.62
CA VAL A 102 2.48 -19.00 27.00
C VAL A 102 1.23 -19.60 27.66
N PRO A 103 1.37 -20.33 28.79
CA PRO A 103 0.22 -20.81 29.56
C PRO A 103 -0.71 -19.66 29.93
N GLY A 104 -2.01 -19.82 29.64
CA GLY A 104 -3.02 -18.80 29.90
C GLY A 104 -3.25 -17.79 28.77
N ALA A 105 -2.37 -17.70 27.75
CA ALA A 105 -2.54 -16.74 26.65
C ALA A 105 -3.73 -17.04 25.71
N ALA A 106 -4.16 -18.30 25.61
CA ALA A 106 -5.13 -18.76 24.63
C ALA A 106 -6.15 -19.78 25.20
N THR A 107 -6.71 -19.49 26.37
CA THR A 107 -7.61 -20.40 27.11
C THR A 107 -8.95 -20.72 26.41
N GLU A 108 -9.35 -19.94 25.40
CA GLU A 108 -10.64 -20.11 24.72
C GLU A 108 -10.54 -20.10 23.19
N GLY A 109 -9.90 -21.14 22.60
CA GLY A 109 -10.17 -21.64 21.23
C GLY A 109 -10.27 -20.65 20.05
N GLY A 110 -9.76 -19.43 20.19
CA GLY A 110 -9.86 -18.33 19.22
C GLY A 110 -8.54 -18.07 18.51
N LEU A 111 -8.63 -17.57 17.28
CA LEU A 111 -7.48 -17.10 16.52
C LEU A 111 -7.09 -15.71 17.03
N PHE A 112 -5.84 -15.50 17.43
CA PHE A 112 -5.33 -14.19 17.84
C PHE A 112 -4.36 -13.67 16.79
N MET A 113 -4.52 -12.40 16.41
CA MET A 113 -3.67 -11.74 15.42
C MET A 113 -2.95 -10.55 16.04
N PRO A 114 -1.67 -10.31 15.68
CA PRO A 114 -0.96 -9.09 16.01
C PRO A 114 -1.66 -7.85 15.46
N VAL A 115 -1.91 -6.85 16.31
CA VAL A 115 -2.56 -5.58 15.91
C VAL A 115 -1.74 -4.34 16.24
N GLY A 116 -0.73 -4.44 17.11
CA GLY A 116 0.09 -3.29 17.48
C GLY A 116 1.27 -3.65 18.37
N CYS A 117 2.16 -2.68 18.55
CA CYS A 117 3.27 -2.74 19.50
C CYS A 117 3.57 -1.33 19.99
N ARG A 118 3.72 -1.14 21.30
CA ARG A 118 4.01 0.18 21.88
C ARG A 118 5.42 0.65 21.52
N ARG A 119 6.40 -0.26 21.52
CA ARG A 119 7.80 0.07 21.28
C ARG A 119 8.57 -1.11 20.73
N ILE A 120 9.35 -0.88 19.67
CA ILE A 120 10.31 -1.83 19.13
C ILE A 120 11.70 -1.19 19.23
N ARG A 121 12.69 -1.91 19.77
CA ARG A 121 14.10 -1.50 19.76
C ARG A 121 14.98 -2.66 19.31
N LEU A 122 15.85 -2.39 18.35
CA LEU A 122 16.89 -3.30 17.89
C LEU A 122 18.25 -2.75 18.36
N TYR A 123 18.96 -3.51 19.18
CA TYR A 123 20.28 -3.16 19.71
C TYR A 123 21.40 -3.65 18.78
N SER A 124 21.24 -4.84 18.23
CA SER A 124 22.22 -5.46 17.33
C SER A 124 21.54 -6.47 16.40
N LYS A 125 22.17 -6.74 15.25
CA LYS A 125 21.64 -7.68 14.26
C LYS A 125 21.69 -9.10 14.85
N PRO A 126 20.57 -9.85 14.85
CA PRO A 126 20.58 -11.21 15.35
C PRO A 126 21.37 -12.15 14.45
N GLY A 127 22.00 -13.15 15.07
CA GLY A 127 22.64 -14.27 14.37
C GLY A 127 21.63 -15.29 13.85
N GLN A 128 22.12 -16.48 13.50
CA GLN A 128 21.28 -17.58 13.03
C GLN A 128 20.44 -18.24 14.13
N LEU A 129 20.89 -18.14 15.38
CA LEU A 129 20.20 -18.72 16.53
C LEU A 129 19.96 -17.64 17.59
N VAL A 130 18.74 -17.58 18.08
CA VAL A 130 18.32 -16.63 19.12
C VAL A 130 17.40 -17.30 20.13
N TRP A 131 17.29 -16.66 21.29
CA TRP A 131 16.34 -17.00 22.34
C TRP A 131 15.27 -15.93 22.40
N SER A 132 14.00 -16.30 22.22
CA SER A 132 12.88 -15.37 22.36
C SER A 132 12.11 -15.66 23.64
N ARG A 133 12.13 -14.69 24.55
CA ARG A 133 11.38 -14.67 25.79
C ARG A 133 10.13 -13.84 25.61
N VAL A 134 8.99 -14.39 26.00
CA VAL A 134 7.68 -13.74 25.95
C VAL A 134 7.11 -13.70 27.36
N THR A 135 6.67 -12.52 27.80
CA THR A 135 6.02 -12.34 29.11
C THR A 135 4.70 -11.60 28.94
N LEU A 136 3.60 -12.17 29.44
CA LEU A 136 2.31 -11.48 29.46
C LEU A 136 2.35 -10.33 30.46
N LEU A 137 1.88 -9.14 30.05
CA LEU A 137 1.81 -7.98 30.94
C LEU A 137 0.68 -8.10 31.96
N ALA A 138 -0.39 -8.82 31.60
CA ALA A 138 -1.49 -9.16 32.48
C ALA A 138 -2.08 -10.51 32.07
N ALA A 139 -2.60 -11.27 33.04
CA ALA A 139 -3.37 -12.46 32.75
C ALA A 139 -4.59 -12.07 31.88
N PRO A 140 -4.84 -12.74 30.75
CA PRO A 140 -5.99 -12.44 29.91
C PRO A 140 -7.28 -12.61 30.72
N GLN A 141 -8.08 -11.55 30.81
CA GLN A 141 -9.39 -11.64 31.45
C GLN A 141 -10.33 -12.48 30.57
N SER A 142 -11.12 -13.37 31.17
CA SER A 142 -12.14 -14.13 30.43
C SER A 142 -13.05 -13.19 29.65
N GLY A 143 -13.20 -13.43 28.35
CA GLY A 143 -13.98 -12.58 27.45
C GLY A 143 -13.25 -11.38 26.85
N ALA A 144 -12.07 -10.99 27.36
CA ALA A 144 -11.28 -9.91 26.77
C ALA A 144 -10.84 -10.29 25.33
N GLY A 145 -11.10 -9.37 24.39
CA GLY A 145 -10.73 -9.56 22.99
C GLY A 145 -9.29 -9.19 22.66
N ILE A 146 -8.53 -8.62 23.60
CA ILE A 146 -7.15 -8.16 23.42
C ILE A 146 -6.33 -8.54 24.65
N PHE A 147 -5.08 -8.95 24.43
CA PHE A 147 -4.07 -9.05 25.49
C PHE A 147 -2.71 -8.50 25.02
N GLU A 148 -1.84 -8.20 25.98
CA GLU A 148 -0.51 -7.63 25.72
C GLU A 148 0.61 -8.52 26.27
N ALA A 149 1.73 -8.57 25.52
CA ALA A 149 2.94 -9.26 25.90
C ALA A 149 4.18 -8.39 25.63
N ASP A 150 5.22 -8.56 26.43
CA ASP A 150 6.57 -8.10 26.13
C ASP A 150 7.37 -9.26 25.53
N ILE A 151 8.16 -8.97 24.51
CA ILE A 151 9.00 -9.94 23.80
C ILE A 151 10.42 -9.43 23.81
N ARG A 152 11.35 -10.24 24.32
CA ARG A 152 12.79 -9.94 24.36
C ARG A 152 13.55 -11.05 23.66
N VAL A 153 14.47 -10.68 22.79
CA VAL A 153 15.26 -11.61 21.97
C VAL A 153 16.73 -11.47 22.34
N TYR A 154 17.38 -12.59 22.64
CA TYR A 154 18.76 -12.66 23.11
C TYR A 154 19.61 -13.53 22.18
N ASN A 155 20.93 -13.29 22.15
CA ASN A 155 21.87 -14.21 21.49
C ASN A 155 22.23 -15.40 22.40
N GLU A 156 23.12 -16.27 21.91
CA GLU A 156 23.65 -17.42 22.65
C GLU A 156 24.45 -17.02 23.90
N GLN A 157 25.01 -15.80 23.91
CA GLN A 157 25.74 -15.22 25.03
C GLN A 157 24.82 -14.52 26.06
N GLN A 158 23.49 -14.63 25.88
CA GLN A 158 22.45 -14.00 26.72
C GLN A 158 22.43 -12.45 26.67
N GLU A 159 22.97 -11.86 25.60
CA GLU A 159 22.92 -10.43 25.36
C GLU A 159 21.62 -10.07 24.64
N LEU A 160 20.95 -8.99 25.09
CA LEU A 160 19.70 -8.52 24.50
C LEU A 160 19.94 -7.91 23.11
N LEU A 161 19.29 -8.47 22.10
CA LEU A 161 19.37 -8.06 20.68
C LEU A 161 18.20 -7.18 20.26
N LEU A 162 16.99 -7.53 20.68
CA LEU A 162 15.74 -6.91 20.25
C LEU A 162 14.71 -6.97 21.37
N GLU A 163 13.92 -5.92 21.52
CA GLU A 163 12.73 -5.94 22.37
C GLU A 163 11.51 -5.35 21.66
N LEU A 164 10.35 -5.98 21.85
CA LEU A 164 9.03 -5.51 21.46
C LEU A 164 8.20 -5.41 22.75
N LEU A 165 7.96 -4.18 23.21
CA LEU A 165 7.22 -3.94 24.45
C LEU A 165 5.76 -3.56 24.15
N GLY A 166 4.84 -4.08 24.96
CA GLY A 166 3.40 -3.88 24.78
C GLY A 166 2.93 -4.36 23.41
N PHE A 167 3.36 -5.56 23.00
CA PHE A 167 2.90 -6.22 21.79
C PHE A 167 1.45 -6.69 21.98
N GLN A 168 0.55 -6.25 21.11
CA GLN A 168 -0.89 -6.42 21.24
C GLN A 168 -1.39 -7.51 20.31
N LEU A 169 -2.11 -8.48 20.87
CA LEU A 169 -2.84 -9.48 20.11
C LEU A 169 -4.34 -9.34 20.31
N GLN A 170 -5.08 -9.36 19.21
CA GLN A 170 -6.54 -9.28 19.20
C GLN A 170 -7.16 -10.60 18.74
N ARG A 171 -8.15 -11.09 19.48
CA ARG A 171 -8.97 -12.24 19.13
C ARG A 171 -9.83 -11.90 17.91
N ILE A 172 -9.68 -12.67 16.85
CA ILE A 172 -10.66 -12.74 15.78
C ILE A 172 -11.76 -13.69 16.24
N SER A 173 -12.97 -13.17 16.47
CA SER A 173 -14.12 -13.99 16.80
C SER A 173 -14.34 -15.02 15.69
N LYS A 174 -14.54 -16.29 16.08
CA LYS A 174 -14.90 -17.38 15.15
C LYS A 174 -16.23 -17.03 14.48
N GLY A 175 -16.11 -16.44 13.31
CA GLY A 175 -17.20 -16.01 12.46
C GLY A 175 -16.69 -15.79 11.05
N THR A 176 -15.91 -16.73 10.51
CA THR A 176 -15.68 -16.81 9.06
C THR A 176 -17.00 -16.95 8.30
N SER A 177 -18.03 -17.57 8.90
CA SER A 177 -19.40 -17.49 8.38
C SER A 177 -19.98 -16.08 8.39
N SER A 178 -19.59 -15.21 9.33
CA SER A 178 -20.07 -13.82 9.42
C SER A 178 -19.31 -12.83 8.54
N LEU A 179 -18.04 -13.14 8.21
CA LEU A 179 -17.27 -12.35 7.25
C LEU A 179 -17.92 -12.43 5.86
N PHE A 180 -18.25 -13.64 5.40
CA PHE A 180 -18.93 -13.84 4.11
C PHE A 180 -20.45 -13.54 4.17
N SER A 181 -21.08 -13.48 5.34
CA SER A 181 -22.48 -13.06 5.48
C SER A 181 -22.68 -11.54 5.48
N ARG A 182 -21.59 -10.76 5.50
CA ARG A 182 -21.61 -9.29 5.43
C ARG A 182 -21.12 -8.80 4.06
N SER A 183 -21.59 -9.44 2.98
CA SER A 183 -21.34 -9.00 1.60
C SER A 183 -21.56 -7.50 1.39
N ASP A 184 -22.51 -6.95 2.14
CA ASP A 184 -22.94 -5.55 2.06
C ASP A 184 -21.91 -4.56 2.65
N THR A 185 -20.85 -5.05 3.32
CA THR A 185 -19.81 -4.22 3.94
C THR A 185 -18.48 -4.21 3.19
N TRP A 186 -18.33 -5.07 2.18
CA TRP A 186 -17.07 -5.21 1.43
C TRP A 186 -17.03 -4.38 0.16
N LEU A 187 -18.20 -4.04 -0.36
CA LEU A 187 -18.35 -3.34 -1.61
C LEU A 187 -18.29 -1.84 -1.37
N TYR A 188 -17.46 -1.16 -2.14
CA TYR A 188 -17.34 0.28 -2.15
C TYR A 188 -17.38 0.76 -3.60
N HIS A 189 -17.79 1.99 -3.80
CA HIS A 189 -17.66 2.67 -5.07
C HIS A 189 -17.02 4.04 -4.90
N LEU A 190 -16.52 4.56 -6.02
CA LEU A 190 -16.03 5.92 -6.11
C LEU A 190 -17.19 6.84 -6.47
N GLN A 191 -17.35 7.93 -5.73
CA GLN A 191 -18.32 8.98 -6.03
C GLN A 191 -17.61 10.32 -6.13
N TRP A 192 -17.83 11.01 -7.24
CA TRP A 192 -17.47 12.41 -7.40
C TRP A 192 -18.53 13.28 -6.73
N GLN A 193 -18.11 14.14 -5.80
CA GLN A 193 -18.98 15.06 -5.10
C GLN A 193 -18.62 16.51 -5.46
N PRO A 194 -19.60 17.35 -5.81
CA PRO A 194 -19.33 18.76 -6.03
C PRO A 194 -18.80 19.38 -4.73
N GLN A 195 -17.76 20.21 -4.86
CA GLN A 195 -17.15 20.90 -3.73
C GLN A 195 -16.89 22.34 -4.13
N GLU A 196 -17.39 23.27 -3.33
CA GLU A 196 -17.12 24.69 -3.50
C GLU A 196 -15.61 24.97 -3.52
N TRP A 197 -15.24 26.06 -4.18
CA TRP A 197 -13.85 26.49 -4.22
C TRP A 197 -13.36 26.85 -2.82
N PRO A 198 -12.22 26.29 -2.37
CA PRO A 198 -11.56 26.80 -1.19
C PRO A 198 -11.17 28.27 -1.37
N VAL A 199 -11.09 28.99 -0.26
CA VAL A 199 -10.61 30.37 -0.25
C VAL A 199 -9.14 30.37 -0.65
N LEU A 200 -8.78 31.21 -1.62
CA LEU A 200 -7.39 31.36 -2.02
C LEU A 200 -6.58 31.95 -0.85
N PRO A 201 -5.36 31.46 -0.61
CA PRO A 201 -4.47 32.10 0.34
C PRO A 201 -4.20 33.54 -0.11
N PRO A 202 -3.91 34.46 0.83
CA PRO A 202 -3.50 35.81 0.49
C PRO A 202 -2.27 35.78 -0.44
N SER A 203 -2.20 36.74 -1.36
CA SER A 203 -1.06 36.87 -2.27
C SER A 203 0.24 36.93 -1.46
N SER A 204 1.17 36.06 -1.79
CA SER A 204 2.52 36.10 -1.24
C SER A 204 3.38 37.03 -2.09
N ASP A 205 4.21 37.85 -1.45
CA ASP A 205 5.24 38.65 -2.13
C ASP A 205 6.42 37.79 -2.63
N THR A 206 6.41 36.47 -2.37
CA THR A 206 7.48 35.57 -2.80
C THR A 206 7.22 35.04 -4.21
N THR A 207 8.15 35.29 -5.12
CA THR A 207 8.19 34.68 -6.45
C THR A 207 8.32 33.16 -6.33
N ARG A 208 7.35 32.42 -6.87
CA ARG A 208 7.41 30.96 -6.95
C ARG A 208 8.17 30.53 -8.20
N ASN A 209 8.85 29.40 -8.11
CA ASN A 209 9.52 28.79 -9.26
C ASN A 209 8.79 27.52 -9.68
N TRP A 210 8.35 27.46 -10.93
CA TRP A 210 7.54 26.37 -11.49
C TRP A 210 8.31 25.62 -12.57
N LEU A 211 8.16 24.31 -12.60
CA LEU A 211 8.54 23.47 -13.74
C LEU A 211 7.27 22.93 -14.40
N ILE A 212 7.06 23.26 -15.66
CA ILE A 212 5.86 22.87 -16.41
C ILE A 212 6.29 21.94 -17.54
N LEU A 213 5.85 20.69 -17.45
CA LEU A 213 6.07 19.68 -18.47
C LEU A 213 4.93 19.78 -19.49
N VAL A 214 5.11 20.62 -20.51
CA VAL A 214 4.04 21.16 -21.37
C VAL A 214 3.49 20.15 -22.37
N ASP A 215 2.18 20.21 -22.57
CA ASP A 215 1.46 19.50 -23.63
C ASP A 215 1.69 20.11 -25.03
N GLU A 216 1.26 19.39 -26.06
CA GLU A 216 1.31 19.82 -27.47
C GLU A 216 0.11 20.70 -27.87
N GLU A 217 -0.95 20.77 -27.06
CA GLU A 217 -2.15 21.60 -27.32
C GLU A 217 -1.96 23.07 -26.95
N GLY A 218 -0.89 23.40 -26.21
CA GLY A 218 -0.51 24.76 -25.82
C GLY A 218 -1.06 25.23 -24.47
N LEU A 219 -1.75 24.36 -23.70
CA LEU A 219 -2.26 24.73 -22.38
C LEU A 219 -1.12 25.06 -21.41
N GLY A 220 -0.05 24.26 -21.41
CA GLY A 220 1.11 24.47 -20.55
C GLY A 220 1.89 25.75 -20.86
N ALA A 221 1.98 26.12 -22.13
CA ALA A 221 2.59 27.39 -22.54
C ALA A 221 1.74 28.58 -22.05
N ALA A 222 0.42 28.52 -22.22
CA ALA A 222 -0.49 29.56 -21.75
C ALA A 222 -0.50 29.68 -20.21
N LEU A 223 -0.39 28.54 -19.50
CA LEU A 223 -0.24 28.50 -18.06
C LEU A 223 1.05 29.18 -17.58
N ALA A 224 2.17 28.92 -18.26
CA ALA A 224 3.45 29.58 -17.96
C ALA A 224 3.33 31.10 -18.07
N THR A 225 2.77 31.61 -19.19
CA THR A 225 2.54 33.05 -19.39
C THR A 225 1.63 33.64 -18.31
N ARG A 226 0.59 32.91 -17.88
CA ARG A 226 -0.31 33.38 -16.82
C ARG A 226 0.40 33.49 -15.47
N LEU A 227 1.18 32.48 -15.07
CA LEU A 227 1.94 32.47 -13.82
C LEU A 227 3.03 33.56 -13.80
N GLU A 228 3.70 33.77 -14.94
CA GLU A 228 4.68 34.87 -15.09
C GLU A 228 4.04 36.25 -14.98
N ALA A 229 2.83 36.43 -15.52
CA ALA A 229 2.06 37.66 -15.34
C ALA A 229 1.66 37.90 -13.88
N ASP A 230 1.56 36.85 -13.06
CA ASP A 230 1.32 36.92 -11.62
C ASP A 230 2.63 37.08 -10.80
N GLY A 231 3.80 37.20 -11.47
CA GLY A 231 5.10 37.48 -10.86
C GLY A 231 5.94 36.26 -10.52
N ASP A 232 5.52 35.06 -10.94
CA ASP A 232 6.26 33.81 -10.75
C ASP A 232 7.30 33.57 -11.88
N ARG A 233 8.17 32.58 -11.70
CA ARG A 233 9.14 32.11 -12.70
C ARG A 233 8.74 30.74 -13.21
N CYS A 234 8.77 30.53 -14.52
CA CYS A 234 8.44 29.25 -15.14
C CYS A 234 9.61 28.70 -15.96
N THR A 235 9.89 27.41 -15.80
CA THR A 235 10.72 26.61 -16.71
C THR A 235 9.82 25.63 -17.44
N ILE A 236 9.76 25.70 -18.76
CA ILE A 236 8.90 24.82 -19.58
C ILE A 236 9.70 23.72 -20.29
N ARG A 237 9.15 22.50 -20.39
CA ARG A 237 9.80 21.37 -21.09
C ARG A 237 8.79 20.49 -21.83
N SER A 238 9.05 20.23 -23.10
CA SER A 238 8.23 19.35 -23.95
C SER A 238 8.78 17.93 -24.12
N SER A 239 10.07 17.71 -23.86
CA SER A 239 10.73 16.40 -24.00
C SER A 239 11.07 15.77 -22.65
N SER A 240 10.92 14.45 -22.58
CA SER A 240 11.32 13.60 -21.44
C SER A 240 12.82 13.36 -21.33
N GLU A 241 13.59 13.74 -22.35
CA GLU A 241 15.05 13.59 -22.34
C GLU A 241 15.72 14.61 -21.42
N GLY A 242 16.76 14.17 -20.70
CA GLY A 242 17.57 15.03 -19.83
C GLY A 242 16.85 15.51 -18.57
N LEU A 243 15.84 14.78 -18.08
CA LEU A 243 15.03 15.23 -16.95
C LEU A 243 15.83 15.47 -15.66
N GLU A 244 16.85 14.66 -15.40
CA GLU A 244 17.75 14.86 -14.26
C GLU A 244 18.57 16.14 -14.41
N GLU A 245 19.12 16.41 -15.60
CA GLU A 245 19.91 17.62 -15.88
C GLU A 245 19.09 18.90 -15.70
N ILE A 246 17.80 18.85 -16.04
CA ILE A 246 16.87 19.98 -15.83
C ILE A 246 16.67 20.22 -14.35
N LEU A 247 16.37 19.17 -13.58
CA LEU A 247 16.14 19.30 -12.15
C LEU A 247 17.38 19.86 -11.45
N ASP A 248 18.58 19.57 -11.96
CA ASP A 248 19.85 20.13 -11.47
C ASP A 248 20.10 21.57 -11.96
N ALA A 249 19.62 21.91 -13.17
CA ALA A 249 19.82 23.22 -13.78
C ALA A 249 18.82 24.29 -13.32
N VAL A 250 17.66 23.90 -12.78
CA VAL A 250 16.66 24.85 -12.28
C VAL A 250 17.22 25.58 -11.05
N ALA A 251 17.34 26.90 -11.17
CA ALA A 251 17.92 27.73 -10.12
C ALA A 251 16.96 27.86 -8.91
N GLY A 252 17.41 27.40 -7.75
CA GLY A 252 16.68 27.53 -6.49
C GLY A 252 15.56 26.49 -6.30
N PRO A 253 14.85 26.52 -5.15
CA PRO A 253 13.82 25.54 -4.84
C PRO A 253 12.63 25.68 -5.81
N ILE A 254 12.20 24.57 -6.40
CA ILE A 254 10.98 24.51 -7.19
C ILE A 254 9.80 24.47 -6.22
N HIS A 255 8.87 25.41 -6.40
CA HIS A 255 7.61 25.42 -5.69
C HIS A 255 6.72 24.26 -6.15
N GLY A 256 6.67 24.04 -7.46
CA GLY A 256 5.72 23.12 -8.06
C GLY A 256 6.11 22.58 -9.43
N ILE A 257 5.74 21.32 -9.69
CA ILE A 257 5.85 20.66 -10.99
C ILE A 257 4.44 20.38 -11.53
N VAL A 258 4.12 20.89 -12.71
CA VAL A 258 2.85 20.64 -13.40
C VAL A 258 3.10 19.70 -14.58
N TYR A 259 2.56 18.49 -14.50
CA TYR A 259 2.72 17.43 -15.49
C TYR A 259 1.56 17.48 -16.49
N LEU A 260 1.80 18.07 -17.67
CA LEU A 260 0.81 18.20 -18.75
C LEU A 260 1.10 17.29 -19.96
N TRP A 261 2.25 16.60 -20.01
CA TRP A 261 2.55 15.61 -21.07
C TRP A 261 1.44 14.57 -21.30
N GLY A 262 0.70 14.23 -20.23
CA GLY A 262 -0.44 13.33 -20.32
C GLY A 262 -1.53 13.79 -21.29
N LEU A 263 -1.69 15.11 -21.48
CA LEU A 263 -2.68 15.67 -22.42
C LEU A 263 -2.32 15.41 -23.88
N SER A 264 -1.03 15.25 -24.20
CA SER A 264 -0.57 14.91 -25.55
C SER A 264 -0.75 13.42 -25.89
N ILE A 265 -1.31 12.61 -25.00
CA ILE A 265 -1.62 11.21 -25.31
C ILE A 265 -2.91 11.18 -26.15
N PRO A 266 -2.87 10.70 -27.41
CA PRO A 266 -4.03 10.72 -28.28
C PRO A 266 -5.16 9.84 -27.74
N ALA A 267 -6.31 10.45 -27.45
CA ALA A 267 -7.53 9.73 -27.08
C ALA A 267 -8.18 9.12 -28.33
N GLN A 268 -8.66 7.87 -28.23
CA GLN A 268 -9.44 7.22 -29.31
C GLN A 268 -8.72 7.15 -30.67
N ALA A 269 -7.39 7.07 -30.69
CA ALA A 269 -6.65 7.01 -31.96
C ALA A 269 -6.98 5.72 -32.73
N LEU A 270 -6.99 5.84 -34.06
CA LEU A 270 -7.24 4.71 -34.96
C LEU A 270 -6.10 3.68 -34.95
N ASP A 271 -4.88 4.08 -34.58
CA ASP A 271 -3.71 3.19 -34.47
C ASP A 271 -3.34 2.93 -33.00
N ALA A 272 -3.58 1.70 -32.55
CA ALA A 272 -3.27 1.27 -31.20
C ALA A 272 -1.77 1.32 -30.86
N ARG A 273 -0.86 1.27 -31.85
CA ARG A 273 0.59 1.28 -31.60
C ARG A 273 1.10 2.65 -31.19
N ASP A 274 0.67 3.69 -31.89
CA ASP A 274 1.08 5.07 -31.61
C ASP A 274 0.57 5.53 -30.24
N THR A 275 -0.69 5.21 -29.92
CA THR A 275 -1.26 5.44 -28.59
C THR A 275 -0.51 4.68 -27.51
N THR A 276 -0.17 3.40 -27.72
CA THR A 276 0.59 2.62 -26.73
C THR A 276 1.98 3.24 -26.49
N GLN A 277 2.65 3.70 -27.55
CA GLN A 277 3.96 4.33 -27.43
C GLN A 277 3.87 5.69 -26.71
N ALA A 278 2.84 6.49 -27.00
CA ALA A 278 2.57 7.75 -26.30
C ALA A 278 2.24 7.51 -24.82
N MET A 279 1.36 6.56 -24.49
CA MET A 279 1.05 6.16 -23.12
C MET A 279 2.29 5.72 -22.34
N HIS A 280 3.18 4.98 -23.00
CA HIS A 280 4.45 4.60 -22.41
C HIS A 280 5.29 5.85 -22.12
N ARG A 281 5.62 6.65 -23.14
CA ARG A 281 6.56 7.78 -23.01
C ARG A 281 6.03 8.92 -22.13
N LEU A 282 4.79 9.35 -22.38
CA LEU A 282 4.17 10.56 -21.81
C LEU A 282 3.21 10.25 -20.65
N GLY A 283 2.83 8.99 -20.48
CA GLY A 283 2.02 8.53 -19.36
C GLY A 283 2.89 7.96 -18.25
N HIS A 284 2.81 6.66 -18.04
CA HIS A 284 3.38 6.03 -16.85
C HIS A 284 4.92 6.05 -16.79
N ASN A 285 5.64 5.88 -17.92
CA ASN A 285 7.11 5.82 -17.87
C ASN A 285 7.71 7.21 -17.68
N GLY A 286 7.16 8.24 -18.36
CA GLY A 286 7.60 9.62 -18.17
C GLY A 286 7.42 10.09 -16.72
N LEU A 287 6.26 9.80 -16.12
CA LEU A 287 6.00 10.09 -14.71
C LEU A 287 6.91 9.28 -13.77
N LEU A 288 7.13 7.99 -14.05
CA LEU A 288 8.03 7.15 -13.26
C LEU A 288 9.46 7.71 -13.23
N LEU A 289 10.00 8.09 -14.40
CA LEU A 289 11.34 8.67 -14.51
C LEU A 289 11.45 10.01 -13.75
N LEU A 290 10.42 10.86 -13.82
CA LEU A 290 10.35 12.09 -13.04
C LEU A 290 10.44 11.80 -11.54
N VAL A 291 9.62 10.88 -11.05
CA VAL A 291 9.55 10.55 -9.62
C VAL A 291 10.85 9.91 -9.14
N GLN A 292 11.47 9.03 -9.93
CA GLN A 292 12.78 8.46 -9.63
C GLN A 292 13.89 9.52 -9.61
N ALA A 293 13.82 10.51 -10.48
CA ALA A 293 14.77 11.62 -10.47
C ALA A 293 14.60 12.50 -9.21
N LEU A 294 13.36 12.74 -8.78
CA LEU A 294 13.05 13.48 -7.55
C LEU A 294 13.45 12.69 -6.29
N SER A 295 13.21 11.37 -6.25
CA SER A 295 13.52 10.54 -5.08
C SER A 295 15.02 10.47 -4.77
N LYS A 296 15.88 10.69 -5.79
CA LYS A 296 17.34 10.84 -5.62
C LYS A 296 17.75 12.16 -4.95
N ARG A 297 16.83 13.11 -4.79
CA ARG A 297 17.07 14.48 -4.28
C ARG A 297 16.16 14.79 -3.08
N PRO A 298 16.29 14.10 -1.94
CA PRO A 298 15.35 14.21 -0.82
C PRO A 298 15.30 15.59 -0.16
N ALA A 299 16.32 16.44 -0.35
CA ALA A 299 16.30 17.85 0.05
C ALA A 299 15.31 18.70 -0.77
N PHE A 300 14.70 18.12 -1.81
CA PHE A 300 13.91 18.78 -2.83
C PHE A 300 12.65 17.97 -3.14
N MET A 301 11.55 18.30 -2.48
CA MET A 301 10.24 17.67 -2.69
C MET A 301 9.19 18.72 -3.07
N PRO A 302 9.14 19.16 -4.35
CA PRO A 302 8.15 20.13 -4.80
C PRO A 302 6.75 19.52 -4.82
N ARG A 303 5.72 20.38 -4.83
CA ARG A 303 4.35 19.91 -5.10
C ARG A 303 4.27 19.35 -6.52
N LEU A 304 3.56 18.25 -6.70
CA LEU A 304 3.35 17.62 -8.02
C LEU A 304 1.88 17.64 -8.40
N TRP A 305 1.56 18.15 -9.59
CA TRP A 305 0.23 18.07 -10.18
C TRP A 305 0.26 17.23 -11.45
N LEU A 306 -0.57 16.20 -11.49
CA LEU A 306 -0.80 15.36 -12.65
C LEU A 306 -2.10 15.79 -13.29
N VAL A 307 -2.03 16.29 -14.52
CA VAL A 307 -3.19 16.84 -15.22
C VAL A 307 -3.58 15.91 -16.36
N THR A 308 -4.85 15.52 -16.37
CA THR A 308 -5.49 14.74 -17.42
C THR A 308 -6.72 15.49 -17.95
N ARG A 309 -7.34 15.01 -19.04
CA ARG A 309 -8.60 15.54 -19.56
C ARG A 309 -9.54 14.39 -19.91
N GLY A 310 -10.70 14.35 -19.26
CA GLY A 310 -11.70 13.29 -19.45
C GLY A 310 -11.20 11.88 -19.13
N ALA A 311 -10.16 11.73 -18.31
CA ALA A 311 -9.62 10.42 -17.95
C ALA A 311 -10.41 9.73 -16.83
N GLN A 312 -11.33 10.47 -16.19
CA GLN A 312 -12.23 10.00 -15.15
C GLN A 312 -13.68 10.22 -15.58
N ALA A 313 -14.56 9.26 -15.35
CA ALA A 313 -16.00 9.51 -15.48
C ALA A 313 -16.51 10.19 -14.22
N VAL A 314 -16.89 11.46 -14.32
CA VAL A 314 -17.51 12.20 -13.21
C VAL A 314 -19.00 11.87 -13.14
N SER A 315 -19.66 11.83 -14.29
CA SER A 315 -21.05 11.44 -14.48
C SER A 315 -21.17 10.11 -15.25
N PRO A 316 -22.24 9.33 -15.03
CA PRO A 316 -22.49 8.11 -15.81
C PRO A 316 -22.61 8.40 -17.31
N GLY A 317 -21.92 7.61 -18.13
CA GLY A 317 -22.00 7.69 -19.60
C GLY A 317 -21.05 8.69 -20.26
N GLU A 318 -20.20 9.38 -19.50
CA GLU A 318 -19.11 10.19 -20.07
C GLU A 318 -18.15 9.32 -20.89
N ALA A 319 -17.72 9.84 -22.05
CA ALA A 319 -16.63 9.25 -22.81
C ALA A 319 -15.31 9.44 -22.05
N ILE A 320 -14.54 8.37 -21.89
CA ILE A 320 -13.32 8.38 -21.08
C ILE A 320 -12.10 8.28 -22.00
N ALA A 321 -11.14 9.19 -21.81
CA ALA A 321 -9.78 9.08 -22.34
C ALA A 321 -8.95 8.12 -21.47
N VAL A 322 -9.23 6.82 -21.61
CA VAL A 322 -8.66 5.74 -20.79
C VAL A 322 -7.12 5.71 -20.87
N GLU A 323 -6.58 6.19 -22.00
CA GLU A 323 -5.15 6.27 -22.29
C GLU A 323 -4.39 7.12 -21.25
N GLN A 324 -5.04 8.14 -20.67
CA GLN A 324 -4.45 9.02 -19.67
C GLN A 324 -4.60 8.49 -18.24
N SER A 325 -5.48 7.50 -18.00
CA SER A 325 -5.81 7.00 -16.66
C SER A 325 -4.63 6.34 -15.94
N THR A 326 -3.56 5.96 -16.66
CA THR A 326 -2.35 5.42 -16.03
C THR A 326 -1.69 6.40 -15.06
N LEU A 327 -1.82 7.71 -15.30
CA LEU A 327 -1.32 8.76 -14.41
C LEU A 327 -2.05 8.77 -13.06
N TRP A 328 -3.33 8.40 -13.04
CA TRP A 328 -4.12 8.33 -11.80
C TRP A 328 -3.70 7.16 -10.93
N GLY A 329 -3.50 5.99 -11.52
CA GLY A 329 -3.03 4.80 -10.81
C GLY A 329 -1.65 5.01 -10.17
N LEU A 330 -0.69 5.51 -10.96
CA LEU A 330 0.65 5.81 -10.46
C LEU A 330 0.65 6.97 -9.46
N GLY A 331 -0.13 8.03 -9.72
CA GLY A 331 -0.33 9.14 -8.79
C GLY A 331 -0.78 8.69 -7.41
N LYS A 332 -1.70 7.73 -7.33
CA LYS A 332 -2.18 7.18 -6.06
C LYS A 332 -1.05 6.52 -5.25
N VAL A 333 -0.16 5.79 -5.93
CA VAL A 333 1.02 5.17 -5.29
C VAL A 333 2.01 6.24 -4.83
N ILE A 334 2.27 7.27 -5.65
CA ILE A 334 3.14 8.40 -5.28
C ILE A 334 2.65 9.07 -3.99
N SER A 335 1.34 9.28 -3.84
CA SER A 335 0.76 9.84 -2.62
C SER A 335 1.01 9.00 -1.35
N PHE A 336 1.22 7.69 -1.49
CA PHE A 336 1.54 6.79 -0.36
C PHE A 336 3.04 6.66 -0.10
N GLU A 337 3.86 6.61 -1.16
CA GLU A 337 5.30 6.38 -1.04
C GLU A 337 6.11 7.67 -0.83
N LEU A 338 5.64 8.80 -1.38
CA LEU A 338 6.30 10.11 -1.34
C LEU A 338 5.28 11.21 -0.99
N PRO A 339 4.67 11.18 0.21
CA PRO A 339 3.64 12.13 0.61
C PRO A 339 4.12 13.60 0.61
N GLU A 340 5.43 13.84 0.72
CA GLU A 340 6.06 15.17 0.66
C GLU A 340 5.80 15.87 -0.67
N LEU A 341 5.64 15.12 -1.77
CA LEU A 341 5.32 15.67 -3.10
C LEU A 341 3.89 16.23 -3.18
N LYS A 342 3.03 15.96 -2.19
CA LYS A 342 1.62 16.40 -2.16
C LYS A 342 0.94 16.21 -3.52
N CYS A 343 1.13 15.03 -4.11
CA CYS A 343 0.73 14.74 -5.49
C CYS A 343 -0.78 14.89 -5.67
N GLN A 344 -1.23 15.88 -6.44
CA GLN A 344 -2.63 16.08 -6.83
C GLN A 344 -2.87 15.57 -8.24
N ARG A 345 -4.00 14.91 -8.46
CA ARG A 345 -4.50 14.52 -9.78
C ARG A 345 -5.70 15.38 -10.12
N ILE A 346 -5.64 16.01 -11.29
CA ILE A 346 -6.64 16.96 -11.79
C ILE A 346 -7.14 16.45 -13.14
N ASP A 347 -8.43 16.17 -13.26
CA ASP A 347 -9.07 15.83 -14.53
C ASP A 347 -9.84 17.04 -15.08
N LEU A 348 -9.40 17.58 -16.21
CA LEU A 348 -10.03 18.69 -16.90
C LEU A 348 -11.27 18.22 -17.68
N ASP A 349 -12.16 19.16 -17.96
CA ASP A 349 -13.38 18.90 -18.74
C ASP A 349 -13.03 18.59 -20.21
N PRO A 350 -13.39 17.41 -20.75
CA PRO A 350 -13.13 17.06 -22.15
C PRO A 350 -13.95 17.86 -23.16
N SER A 351 -15.04 18.53 -22.74
CA SER A 351 -15.88 19.36 -23.60
C SER A 351 -15.38 20.80 -23.75
N GLN A 352 -14.40 21.21 -22.96
CA GLN A 352 -13.86 22.57 -22.92
C GLN A 352 -12.48 22.66 -23.59
N ASP A 353 -12.22 23.81 -24.23
CA ASP A 353 -10.93 24.11 -24.84
C ASP A 353 -9.88 24.59 -23.81
N ALA A 354 -8.63 24.71 -24.26
CA ALA A 354 -7.52 25.16 -23.42
C ALA A 354 -7.75 26.55 -22.80
N GLY A 355 -8.40 27.47 -23.53
CA GLY A 355 -8.67 28.83 -23.04
C GLY A 355 -9.68 28.85 -21.89
N THR A 356 -10.67 27.97 -21.95
CA THR A 356 -11.74 27.86 -20.93
C THR A 356 -11.24 27.16 -19.67
N VAL A 357 -10.41 26.11 -19.81
CA VAL A 357 -9.89 25.36 -18.65
C VAL A 357 -8.70 26.05 -17.95
N LEU A 358 -7.98 26.94 -18.64
CA LEU A 358 -6.80 27.61 -18.11
C LEU A 358 -7.06 28.38 -16.80
N PRO A 359 -8.09 29.26 -16.68
CA PRO A 359 -8.37 29.96 -15.43
C PRO A 359 -8.66 29.03 -14.25
N VAL A 360 -9.35 27.91 -14.52
CA VAL A 360 -9.71 26.89 -13.53
C VAL A 360 -8.46 26.15 -13.04
N LEU A 361 -7.62 25.68 -13.98
CA LEU A 361 -6.35 25.03 -13.64
C LEU A 361 -5.44 25.97 -12.84
N HIS A 362 -5.27 27.20 -13.32
CA HIS A 362 -4.48 28.23 -12.67
C HIS A 362 -4.94 28.46 -11.21
N ARG A 363 -6.24 28.66 -11.00
CA ARG A 363 -6.81 28.82 -9.65
C ARG A 363 -6.55 27.60 -8.76
N GLN A 364 -6.68 26.39 -9.30
CA GLN A 364 -6.44 25.15 -8.54
C GLN A 364 -4.97 24.99 -8.10
N LEU A 365 -4.00 25.39 -8.91
CA LEU A 365 -2.57 25.32 -8.54
C LEU A 365 -2.23 26.23 -7.36
N LEU A 366 -2.90 27.38 -7.26
CA LEU A 366 -2.76 28.33 -6.15
C LEU A 366 -3.59 27.96 -4.92
N THR A 367 -4.48 26.97 -5.04
CA THR A 367 -5.34 26.54 -3.95
C THR A 367 -4.59 25.61 -2.99
N GLU A 368 -4.73 25.89 -1.69
CA GLU A 368 -4.35 24.97 -0.63
C GLU A 368 -5.55 24.11 -0.26
N SER A 369 -5.42 22.80 -0.48
CA SER A 369 -6.50 21.84 -0.22
C SER A 369 -5.90 20.49 0.15
N PRO A 370 -6.50 19.76 1.11
CA PRO A 370 -6.11 18.37 1.40
C PRO A 370 -6.55 17.40 0.30
N GLU A 371 -7.38 17.86 -0.64
CA GLU A 371 -7.90 17.07 -1.73
C GLU A 371 -6.80 16.78 -2.76
N ASP A 372 -6.70 15.53 -3.19
CA ASP A 372 -5.65 15.07 -4.09
C ASP A 372 -6.19 14.42 -5.37
N GLN A 373 -7.52 14.34 -5.50
CA GLN A 373 -8.24 13.78 -6.64
C GLN A 373 -9.39 14.71 -6.98
N ILE A 374 -9.16 15.57 -7.97
CA ILE A 374 -10.05 16.66 -8.38
C ILE A 374 -10.44 16.44 -9.84
N ALA A 375 -11.68 16.75 -10.18
CA ALA A 375 -12.15 16.84 -11.55
C ALA A 375 -12.93 18.14 -11.76
N PHE A 376 -12.90 18.65 -12.99
CA PHE A 376 -13.66 19.82 -13.41
C PHE A 376 -14.65 19.43 -14.51
N ARG A 377 -15.91 19.80 -14.35
CA ARG A 377 -16.97 19.63 -15.36
C ARG A 377 -17.86 20.85 -15.37
N SER A 378 -18.05 21.48 -16.53
CA SER A 378 -18.90 22.66 -16.70
C SER A 378 -18.63 23.75 -15.65
N GLU A 379 -17.34 24.04 -15.41
CA GLU A 379 -16.83 24.99 -14.39
C GLU A 379 -17.03 24.59 -12.92
N GLU A 380 -17.72 23.49 -12.64
CA GLU A 380 -17.86 22.94 -11.30
C GLU A 380 -16.66 22.08 -10.92
N ARG A 381 -16.27 22.18 -9.64
CA ARG A 381 -15.17 21.42 -9.05
C ARG A 381 -15.73 20.22 -8.30
N TYR A 382 -15.21 19.04 -8.62
CA TYR A 382 -15.57 17.77 -7.99
C TYR A 382 -14.38 17.17 -7.27
N VAL A 383 -14.64 16.46 -6.17
CA VAL A 383 -13.64 15.69 -5.44
C VAL A 383 -14.07 14.24 -5.27
N LEU A 384 -13.10 13.33 -5.31
CA LEU A 384 -13.37 11.91 -5.25
C LEU A 384 -13.54 11.44 -3.81
N ARG A 385 -14.57 10.60 -3.58
CA ARG A 385 -14.81 9.91 -2.32
C ARG A 385 -14.97 8.42 -2.54
N LEU A 386 -14.47 7.64 -1.59
CA LEU A 386 -14.76 6.21 -1.51
C LEU A 386 -15.94 6.04 -0.54
N LEU A 387 -17.06 5.52 -1.02
CA LEU A 387 -18.27 5.33 -0.22
C LEU A 387 -18.67 3.85 -0.21
N PRO A 388 -19.27 3.37 0.90
CA PRO A 388 -19.85 2.04 0.94
C PRO A 388 -20.92 1.89 -0.14
N PHE A 389 -20.93 0.74 -0.80
CA PHE A 389 -21.96 0.40 -1.77
C PHE A 389 -23.22 -0.06 -1.03
N GLY A 390 -24.22 0.83 -0.91
CA GLY A 390 -25.44 0.56 -0.15
C GLY A 390 -26.31 -0.56 -0.75
N ALA A 391 -27.03 -1.28 0.13
CA ALA A 391 -27.92 -2.41 -0.23
C ALA A 391 -29.02 -2.07 -1.25
N GLU A 392 -29.38 -0.79 -1.42
CA GLU A 392 -30.39 -0.36 -2.41
C GLU A 392 -29.99 -0.69 -3.86
N VAL A 393 -28.69 -0.70 -4.19
CA VAL A 393 -28.22 -1.08 -5.54
C VAL A 393 -28.13 -2.60 -5.71
N ALA A 394 -27.90 -3.36 -4.63
CA ALA A 394 -27.87 -4.83 -4.65
C ALA A 394 -29.25 -5.45 -4.97
N SER A 395 -30.33 -4.67 -4.84
CA SER A 395 -31.69 -5.08 -5.19
C SER A 395 -31.99 -5.03 -6.70
N ARG A 396 -31.09 -4.45 -7.52
CA ARG A 396 -31.23 -4.51 -8.98
C ARG A 396 -31.02 -5.94 -9.45
N PRO A 397 -31.96 -6.54 -10.21
CA PRO A 397 -31.76 -7.87 -10.76
C PRO A 397 -30.48 -7.85 -11.60
N VAL A 398 -29.54 -8.74 -11.26
CA VAL A 398 -28.29 -8.92 -12.00
C VAL A 398 -28.66 -9.20 -13.47
N PRO A 399 -28.34 -8.29 -14.40
CA PRO A 399 -28.76 -8.47 -15.78
C PRO A 399 -27.87 -9.51 -16.46
N ALA A 400 -28.54 -10.47 -17.09
CA ALA A 400 -28.03 -11.60 -17.87
C ALA A 400 -27.65 -12.86 -17.07
N ALA A 401 -28.57 -13.82 -17.05
CA ALA A 401 -28.21 -15.22 -16.84
C ALA A 401 -27.15 -15.63 -17.87
N LEU A 402 -26.10 -16.33 -17.42
CA LEU A 402 -25.10 -16.88 -18.31
C LEU A 402 -25.76 -17.88 -19.26
N ARG A 403 -25.52 -17.71 -20.56
CA ARG A 403 -26.15 -18.47 -21.62
C ARG A 403 -25.43 -19.82 -21.79
N PRO A 404 -26.15 -20.95 -21.77
CA PRO A 404 -25.53 -22.27 -21.96
C PRO A 404 -25.01 -22.48 -23.39
N ASP A 405 -25.58 -21.77 -24.37
CA ASP A 405 -25.28 -21.83 -25.80
C ASP A 405 -24.22 -20.82 -26.26
N ALA A 406 -23.59 -20.08 -25.34
CA ALA A 406 -22.52 -19.14 -25.64
C ALA A 406 -21.13 -19.67 -25.25
N THR A 407 -20.11 -19.17 -25.93
CA THR A 407 -18.69 -19.40 -25.60
C THR A 407 -18.12 -18.20 -24.84
N TYR A 408 -17.48 -18.46 -23.70
CA TYR A 408 -16.90 -17.44 -22.83
C TYR A 408 -15.38 -17.55 -22.78
N LEU A 409 -14.68 -16.43 -22.96
CA LEU A 409 -13.22 -16.33 -22.87
C LEU A 409 -12.80 -15.82 -21.49
N ILE A 410 -11.88 -16.51 -20.83
CA ILE A 410 -11.26 -16.09 -19.57
C ILE A 410 -9.76 -15.91 -19.79
N THR A 411 -9.28 -14.67 -19.76
CA THR A 411 -7.85 -14.34 -19.80
C THR A 411 -7.23 -14.48 -18.41
N GLY A 412 -6.06 -15.11 -18.31
CA GLY A 412 -5.54 -15.58 -17.02
C GLY A 412 -6.33 -16.77 -16.47
N GLY A 413 -7.05 -17.50 -17.32
CA GLY A 413 -8.00 -18.55 -16.94
C GLY A 413 -7.37 -19.76 -16.24
N LEU A 414 -6.05 -19.94 -16.37
CA LEU A 414 -5.28 -21.01 -15.71
C LEU A 414 -4.72 -20.60 -14.33
N GLY A 415 -4.95 -19.35 -13.89
CA GLY A 415 -4.58 -18.92 -12.53
C GLY A 415 -5.68 -19.24 -11.51
N GLY A 416 -5.37 -19.13 -10.21
CA GLY A 416 -6.31 -19.47 -9.13
C GLY A 416 -7.68 -18.79 -9.22
N LEU A 417 -7.72 -17.47 -9.46
CA LEU A 417 -8.99 -16.74 -9.67
C LEU A 417 -9.68 -17.12 -10.99
N GLY A 418 -8.91 -17.39 -12.05
CA GLY A 418 -9.44 -17.77 -13.36
C GLY A 418 -10.17 -19.11 -13.30
N LEU A 419 -9.56 -20.13 -12.68
CA LEU A 419 -10.14 -21.45 -12.48
C LEU A 419 -11.37 -21.40 -11.55
N ALA A 420 -11.30 -20.64 -10.46
CA ALA A 420 -12.45 -20.43 -9.57
C ALA A 420 -13.63 -19.79 -10.31
N THR A 421 -13.37 -18.78 -11.14
CA THR A 421 -14.38 -18.13 -11.98
C THR A 421 -14.96 -19.10 -13.01
N ALA A 422 -14.10 -19.87 -13.70
CA ALA A 422 -14.52 -20.88 -14.66
C ALA A 422 -15.42 -21.94 -14.03
N SER A 423 -15.02 -22.48 -12.88
CA SER A 423 -15.80 -23.45 -12.11
C SER A 423 -17.17 -22.88 -11.72
N TRP A 424 -17.20 -21.66 -11.19
CA TRP A 424 -18.46 -20.97 -10.88
C TRP A 424 -19.34 -20.82 -12.14
N MET A 425 -18.79 -20.37 -13.27
CA MET A 425 -19.55 -20.23 -14.52
C MET A 425 -20.15 -21.57 -15.01
N VAL A 426 -19.43 -22.69 -14.85
CA VAL A 426 -19.97 -24.03 -15.14
C VAL A 426 -21.16 -24.36 -14.23
N THR A 427 -21.08 -24.04 -12.93
CA THR A 427 -22.23 -24.22 -12.02
C THR A 427 -23.44 -23.38 -12.41
N GLN A 428 -23.22 -22.23 -13.07
CA GLN A 428 -24.27 -21.35 -13.60
C GLN A 428 -24.78 -21.80 -14.98
N GLY A 429 -24.29 -22.93 -15.52
CA GLY A 429 -24.82 -23.53 -16.75
C GLY A 429 -24.01 -23.26 -18.02
N VAL A 430 -22.88 -22.55 -17.94
CA VAL A 430 -21.99 -22.34 -19.10
C VAL A 430 -21.42 -23.68 -19.57
N ARG A 431 -21.48 -23.93 -20.89
CA ARG A 431 -21.00 -25.19 -21.50
C ARG A 431 -19.73 -25.04 -22.32
N HIS A 432 -19.42 -23.83 -22.77
CA HIS A 432 -18.26 -23.54 -23.62
C HIS A 432 -17.37 -22.48 -22.98
N LEU A 433 -16.19 -22.87 -22.51
CA LEU A 433 -15.19 -22.00 -21.91
C LEU A 433 -13.88 -22.09 -22.69
N VAL A 434 -13.27 -20.94 -22.96
CA VAL A 434 -11.92 -20.80 -23.49
C VAL A 434 -11.06 -20.19 -22.40
N LEU A 435 -10.12 -20.96 -21.86
CA LEU A 435 -9.16 -20.47 -20.86
C LEU A 435 -7.87 -20.07 -21.57
N LEU A 436 -7.54 -18.78 -21.51
CA LEU A 436 -6.34 -18.24 -22.13
C LEU A 436 -5.31 -17.89 -21.05
N GLY A 437 -4.06 -18.33 -21.24
CA GLY A 437 -2.95 -18.06 -20.34
C GLY A 437 -1.63 -17.97 -21.10
N ARG A 438 -0.62 -17.36 -20.48
CA ARG A 438 0.76 -17.32 -21.02
C ARG A 438 1.53 -18.62 -20.75
N SER A 439 1.18 -19.30 -19.65
CA SER A 439 1.76 -20.57 -19.24
C SER A 439 0.92 -21.74 -19.77
N ALA A 440 1.55 -22.90 -19.97
CA ALA A 440 0.84 -24.13 -20.22
C ALA A 440 -0.05 -24.52 -19.01
N PRO A 441 -1.15 -25.26 -19.24
CA PRO A 441 -1.95 -25.81 -18.14
C PRO A 441 -1.09 -26.70 -17.23
N SER A 442 -1.29 -26.56 -15.92
CA SER A 442 -0.79 -27.50 -14.92
C SER A 442 -1.64 -28.76 -14.89
N THR A 443 -1.17 -29.78 -14.17
CA THR A 443 -1.95 -30.99 -13.86
C THR A 443 -3.06 -30.76 -12.84
N GLU A 444 -2.94 -29.71 -12.02
CA GLU A 444 -4.07 -29.11 -11.27
C GLU A 444 -4.96 -28.33 -12.23
#